data_AF-A0A962INU2-F1
#
_entry.id   AF-A0A962INU2-F1
#
_cell.length_a   1.000
_cell.length_b   1.000
_cell.length_c   1.000
_cell.angle_alpha   90.00
_cell.angle_beta   90.00
_cell.angle_gamma   90.00
#
_symmetry.space_group_name_H-M   'P 1'
#
loop_
_entity.id
_entity.type
_entity.pdbx_description
1 polymer ?
#
loop_
_entity_poly.entity_id
_entity_poly.type
_entity_poly.pdbx_seq_one_letter_code
_entity_poly.pdbx_strand_id
1 'polypeptide(L)' 'AQQALIEAGKSDDCYNWGYDPWHYTAPEGSYASDANDGHVRVREFRQMVLALHEAGLRVGMDVVYNHTSAS' A
#
# COMPACT_ATOMS: atom_id res chain seq x y z
N ALA A 1 -6.50 27.64 -4.84
CA ALA A 1 -6.41 27.69 -3.36
C ALA A 1 -6.33 26.28 -2.77
N GLN A 2 -7.09 25.33 -3.32
CA GLN A 2 -7.20 23.93 -2.91
C GLN A 2 -5.86 23.18 -3.06
N GLN A 3 -5.20 23.32 -4.20
CA GLN A 3 -3.93 22.65 -4.49
C GLN A 3 -2.82 23.11 -3.55
N ALA A 4 -2.77 24.41 -3.21
CA ALA A 4 -1.79 24.95 -2.29
C ALA A 4 -1.93 24.35 -0.88
N LEU A 5 -3.16 24.05 -0.43
CA LEU A 5 -3.40 23.39 0.85
C LEU A 5 -2.97 21.91 0.82
N ILE A 6 -3.23 21.20 -0.29
CA ILE A 6 -2.82 19.80 -0.48
C ILE A 6 -1.28 19.70 -0.51
N GLU A 7 -0.63 20.54 -1.32
CA GLU A 7 0.83 20.61 -1.44
C GLU A 7 1.51 20.84 -0.09
N ALA A 8 0.94 21.73 0.74
CA ALA A 8 1.49 22.04 2.06
C ALA A 8 1.47 20.86 3.04
N GLY A 9 0.58 19.87 2.85
CA GLY A 9 0.47 18.68 3.72
C GLY A 9 0.95 17.37 3.09
N LYS A 10 1.36 17.40 1.81
CA LYS A 10 1.65 16.20 1.01
C LYS A 10 2.75 15.30 1.61
N SER A 11 3.72 15.88 2.31
CA SER A 11 4.81 15.12 2.94
C SER A 11 4.40 14.35 4.19
N ASP A 12 3.29 14.74 4.82
CA ASP A 12 2.89 14.29 6.15
C ASP A 12 1.52 13.58 6.14
N ASP A 13 0.87 13.48 4.99
CA ASP A 13 -0.37 12.74 4.83
C ASP A 13 -0.12 11.23 4.60
N CYS A 14 -1.21 10.47 4.45
CA CYS A 14 -1.14 9.03 4.24
C CYS A 14 -1.25 8.62 2.76
N TYR A 15 -0.92 9.51 1.82
CA TYR A 15 -1.17 9.30 0.40
C TYR A 15 0.10 9.25 -0.47
N ASN A 16 0.32 8.13 -1.13
CA ASN A 16 1.26 7.97 -2.24
C ASN A 16 0.72 6.85 -3.16
N TRP A 17 1.05 6.87 -4.45
CA TRP A 17 0.76 5.75 -5.36
C TRP A 17 1.59 4.49 -5.03
N GLY A 18 2.69 4.63 -4.30
CA GLY A 18 3.49 3.51 -3.80
C GLY A 18 4.54 3.00 -4.79
N TYR A 19 4.91 3.79 -5.81
CA TYR A 19 5.98 3.45 -6.76
C TYR A 19 7.39 3.66 -6.17
N ASP A 20 7.57 3.46 -4.86
CA ASP A 20 8.82 3.68 -4.11
C ASP A 20 9.14 2.43 -3.26
N PRO A 21 9.69 1.34 -3.84
CA PRO A 21 9.79 0.05 -3.17
C PRO A 21 10.79 0.05 -2.01
N TRP A 22 10.36 -0.48 -0.87
CA TRP A 22 11.20 -0.72 0.31
C TRP A 22 11.43 -2.21 0.57
N HIS A 23 10.34 -2.99 0.66
CA HIS A 23 10.39 -4.45 0.76
C HIS A 23 9.42 -5.07 -0.27
N TYR A 24 9.94 -5.82 -1.24
CA TYR A 24 9.14 -6.32 -2.36
C TYR A 24 8.06 -7.35 -2.00
N THR A 25 8.25 -8.11 -0.93
CA THR A 25 7.43 -9.30 -0.61
C THR A 25 6.66 -9.16 0.70
N ALA A 26 6.64 -7.96 1.29
CA ALA A 26 5.85 -7.65 2.47
C ALA A 26 4.70 -6.72 2.08
N PRO A 27 3.46 -6.96 2.57
CA PRO A 27 2.38 -5.99 2.41
C PRO A 27 2.71 -4.63 3.04
N GLU A 28 2.23 -3.55 2.42
CA GLU A 28 2.36 -2.18 2.92
C GLU A 28 1.66 -2.04 4.28
N GLY A 29 2.31 -1.34 5.22
CA GLY A 29 1.82 -1.21 6.59
C GLY A 29 0.71 -0.18 6.74
N SER A 30 0.76 0.91 5.98
CA SER A 30 -0.23 2.00 6.07
C SER A 30 -1.65 1.58 5.66
N TYR A 31 -1.80 0.48 4.92
CA TYR A 31 -3.09 -0.10 4.55
C TYR A 31 -3.65 -1.09 5.58
N ALA A 32 -2.89 -1.43 6.62
CA ALA A 32 -3.32 -2.35 7.67
C ALA A 32 -3.93 -1.61 8.86
N SER A 33 -4.81 -2.28 9.61
CA SER A 33 -5.43 -1.68 10.81
C SER A 33 -4.44 -1.47 11.96
N ASP A 34 -3.38 -2.28 12.02
CA ASP A 34 -2.25 -2.11 12.93
C ASP A 34 -0.94 -2.35 12.18
N ALA A 35 -0.22 -1.27 11.88
CA ALA A 35 1.06 -1.33 11.19
C ALA A 35 2.19 -1.92 12.05
N ASN A 36 2.05 -1.92 13.38
CA ASN A 36 3.09 -2.40 14.31
C ASN A 36 3.09 -3.93 14.46
N ASP A 37 1.97 -4.61 14.19
CA ASP A 37 1.91 -6.07 14.11
C ASP A 37 2.02 -6.54 12.64
N GLY A 38 3.19 -7.06 12.27
CA GLY A 38 3.43 -7.62 10.95
C GLY A 38 2.49 -8.79 10.57
N HIS A 39 1.89 -9.49 11.53
CA HIS A 39 0.91 -10.54 11.24
C HIS A 39 -0.46 -9.98 10.84
N VAL A 40 -0.85 -8.78 11.32
CA VAL A 40 -2.12 -8.14 10.97
C VAL A 40 -2.17 -7.86 9.47
N ARG A 41 -1.18 -7.15 8.92
CA ARG A 41 -1.14 -6.83 7.47
C ARG A 41 -1.16 -8.07 6.57
N VAL A 42 -0.54 -9.17 7.00
CA VAL A 42 -0.55 -10.44 6.23
C VAL A 42 -1.95 -11.07 6.24
N ARG A 43 -2.63 -11.08 7.39
CA ARG A 43 -3.99 -11.61 7.50
C ARG A 43 -4.98 -10.76 6.71
N GLU A 44 -4.92 -9.45 6.84
CA GLU A 44 -5.83 -8.52 6.17
C GLU A 44 -5.65 -8.51 4.66
N PHE A 45 -4.40 -8.56 4.17
CA PHE A 45 -4.16 -8.69 2.73
C PHE A 45 -4.78 -9.99 2.18
N ARG A 46 -4.62 -11.12 2.90
CA ARG A 46 -5.27 -12.40 2.52
C ARG A 46 -6.79 -12.31 2.54
N GLN A 47 -7.37 -11.64 3.53
CA GLN A 47 -8.82 -11.42 3.63
C GLN A 47 -9.33 -10.57 2.46
N MET A 48 -8.63 -9.50 2.08
CA MET A 48 -8.98 -8.69 0.92
C MET A 48 -8.94 -9.52 -0.38
N VAL A 49 -7.88 -10.33 -0.59
CA VAL A 49 -7.80 -11.22 -1.76
C VAL A 49 -8.98 -12.21 -1.78
N LEU A 50 -9.28 -12.84 -0.64
CA LEU A 50 -10.39 -13.77 -0.51
C LEU A 50 -11.73 -13.10 -0.83
N ALA A 51 -12.01 -11.94 -0.25
CA ALA A 51 -13.26 -11.21 -0.46
C ALA A 51 -13.46 -10.78 -1.93
N LEU A 52 -12.39 -10.36 -2.61
CA LEU A 52 -12.44 -10.06 -4.05
C LEU A 52 -12.76 -11.31 -4.88
N HIS A 53 -12.14 -12.45 -4.55
CA HIS A 53 -12.46 -13.72 -5.22
C HIS A 53 -13.91 -14.17 -4.97
N GLU A 54 -14.43 -14.04 -3.75
CA GLU A 54 -15.83 -14.33 -3.42
C GLU A 54 -16.80 -13.41 -4.19
N ALA A 55 -16.39 -12.18 -4.47
CA ALA A 55 -17.11 -11.24 -5.34
C ALA A 55 -16.95 -11.53 -6.85
N GLY A 56 -16.23 -12.59 -7.24
CA GLY A 56 -16.01 -12.96 -8.65
C GLY A 56 -14.93 -12.14 -9.36
N LEU A 57 -14.11 -11.37 -8.62
CA LEU A 57 -13.05 -10.53 -9.15
C LEU A 57 -11.68 -11.18 -8.91
N ARG A 58 -10.83 -11.23 -9.95
CA ARG A 58 -9.43 -11.65 -9.80
C ARG A 58 -8.56 -10.48 -9.35
N VAL A 59 -7.48 -10.79 -8.65
CA VAL A 59 -6.52 -9.79 -8.15
C VAL A 59 -5.26 -9.80 -9.00
N GLY A 60 -4.93 -8.66 -9.60
CA GLY A 60 -3.61 -8.37 -10.18
C GLY A 60 -2.85 -7.44 -9.24
N MET A 61 -1.56 -7.70 -9.03
CA MET A 61 -0.69 -6.85 -8.22
C MET A 61 0.29 -6.11 -9.14
N ASP A 62 0.32 -4.79 -9.06
CA ASP A 62 1.34 -3.99 -9.74
C ASP A 62 2.70 -4.24 -9.05
N VAL A 63 3.76 -4.44 -9.84
CA VAL A 63 5.09 -4.80 -9.33
C VAL A 63 6.15 -3.86 -9.90
N VAL A 64 7.03 -3.38 -9.02
CA VAL A 64 7.98 -2.30 -9.32
C VAL A 64 9.42 -2.79 -9.10
N TYR A 65 9.85 -3.80 -9.87
CA TYR A 65 11.22 -4.33 -9.76
C TYR A 65 12.28 -3.53 -10.54
N ASN A 66 11.86 -2.45 -11.22
CA ASN A 66 12.72 -1.70 -12.12
C ASN A 66 13.63 -0.67 -11.41
N HIS A 67 13.41 -0.39 -10.12
CA HIS A 67 14.26 0.48 -9.31
C HIS A 67 14.10 0.18 -7.80
N THR A 68 14.93 0.84 -6.98
CA THR A 68 14.82 0.89 -5.51
C THR A 68 14.52 2.32 -5.05
N SER A 69 13.89 2.49 -3.88
CA SER A 69 13.56 3.81 -3.32
C SER A 69 14.77 4.70 -2.96
N ALA A 70 15.95 4.10 -2.80
CA ALA A 70 17.20 4.81 -2.54
C ALA A 70 18.33 4.28 -3.45
N SER A 71 19.38 5.09 -3.62
CA SER A 71 20.61 4.78 -4.37
C SER A 71 21.76 4.37 -3.47
#